data_AF-A0A9X9M8G5-F1
#
_entry.id   AF-A0A9X9M8G5-F1
#
_cell.length_a   1.000
_cell.length_b   1.000
_cell.length_c   1.000
_cell.angle_alpha   90.00
_cell.angle_beta   90.00
_cell.angle_gamma   90.00
#
_symmetry.space_group_name_H-M   'P 1'
#
loop_
_entity.id
_entity.type
_entity.pdbx_description
1 polymer ?
#
loop_
_entity_poly.entity_id
_entity_poly.type
_entity_poly.pdbx_seq_one_letter_code
_entity_poly.pdbx_strand_id
1 'polypeptide(L)'
;SVFTRTLSTSDDVEDRENEKGRLEEAYEKCDRDLDELIVQHYTELTTAIRTYQSITERITNSRNKIKQVKENLLSCKMLLHCKRDELRKLWIEGIEHKHVLNLLDEIENIKQVPQKLEQCMASKHYLSATDMLVSAVESLEGPLLQVEGLSDLRLELHSKKMNLHLVLIDELHRHLYIRSTSRVVQRNKEKGRVSSLIKDASPVPLIDVTNLPTPRKFLDSSQFSTPGSSSVREMNLQDIKEDLESDPEENSTLFMGILIKGLAKLKKIPETVKAIKERLEQELQQIVKRSTTQVADSGYQRGENLTVENQPRLLLELLELLFDKFNAVATAHSVVLGYLQDTVVAPLTQQDDVKLYDMADVWVKIQDVLQ
;
A
#
# COMPACT_ATOMS: atom_id res chain seq x y z
N SER A 1 -29.46 -18.88 105.72
CA SER A 1 -29.02 -20.13 106.38
C SER A 1 -28.58 -19.93 107.83
N VAL A 2 -28.05 -18.76 108.23
CA VAL A 2 -27.77 -18.44 109.66
C VAL A 2 -29.05 -18.12 110.45
N PHE A 3 -30.03 -17.46 109.81
CA PHE A 3 -31.32 -17.06 110.38
C PHE A 3 -32.15 -18.21 110.99
N THR A 4 -32.20 -19.35 110.33
CA THR A 4 -32.91 -20.55 110.82
C THR A 4 -32.16 -21.28 111.93
N ARG A 5 -30.85 -21.04 112.08
CA ARG A 5 -30.02 -21.77 113.05
C ARG A 5 -29.99 -21.09 114.41
N THR A 6 -30.02 -19.76 114.46
CA THR A 6 -30.02 -18.98 115.71
C THR A 6 -31.36 -19.02 116.43
N LEU A 7 -32.47 -19.02 115.68
CA LEU A 7 -33.83 -19.08 116.25
C LEU A 7 -34.22 -20.48 116.75
N SER A 8 -33.48 -21.52 116.38
CA SER A 8 -33.80 -22.92 116.70
C SER A 8 -33.01 -23.48 117.89
N THR A 9 -32.10 -22.71 118.50
CA THR A 9 -31.24 -23.14 119.62
C THR A 9 -31.63 -22.54 120.98
N SER A 10 -32.73 -21.79 121.05
CA SER A 10 -33.24 -21.20 122.29
C SER A 10 -34.58 -21.86 122.63
N ASP A 11 -34.63 -22.54 123.78
CA ASP A 11 -35.82 -23.25 124.30
C ASP A 11 -36.75 -22.34 125.12
N ASP A 12 -36.39 -21.05 125.29
CA ASP A 12 -37.20 -20.07 126.00
C ASP A 12 -37.78 -19.04 125.02
N VAL A 13 -39.08 -18.79 125.13
CA VAL A 13 -39.82 -17.91 124.22
C VAL A 13 -39.29 -16.48 124.32
N GLU A 14 -38.86 -16.08 125.52
CA GLU A 14 -38.34 -14.77 125.85
C GLU A 14 -36.94 -14.51 125.25
N ASP A 15 -36.06 -15.52 125.25
CA ASP A 15 -34.74 -15.43 124.63
C ASP A 15 -34.81 -15.37 123.11
N ARG A 16 -35.74 -16.11 122.49
CA ARG A 16 -36.02 -16.02 121.06
C ARG A 16 -36.59 -14.65 120.67
N GLU A 17 -37.40 -14.06 121.54
CA GLU A 17 -37.97 -12.72 121.35
C GLU A 17 -36.91 -11.63 121.50
N ASN A 18 -36.00 -11.76 122.46
CA ASN A 18 -34.85 -10.85 122.64
C ASN A 18 -33.85 -10.95 121.49
N GLU A 19 -33.50 -12.15 121.02
CA GLU A 19 -32.60 -12.33 119.87
C GLU A 19 -33.25 -11.85 118.57
N LYS A 20 -34.56 -12.05 118.41
CA LYS A 20 -35.34 -11.48 117.32
C LYS A 20 -35.31 -9.95 117.36
N GLY A 21 -35.56 -9.34 118.52
CA GLY A 21 -35.52 -7.89 118.70
C GLY A 21 -34.12 -7.31 118.42
N ARG A 22 -33.06 -7.96 118.89
CA ARG A 22 -31.67 -7.57 118.60
C ARG A 22 -31.35 -7.64 117.11
N LEU A 23 -31.84 -8.67 116.43
CA LEU A 23 -31.62 -8.85 115.00
C LEU A 23 -32.44 -7.84 114.18
N GLU A 24 -33.66 -7.53 114.61
CA GLU A 24 -34.50 -6.47 114.04
C GLU A 24 -33.84 -5.10 114.19
N GLU A 25 -33.30 -4.78 115.36
CA GLU A 25 -32.58 -3.53 115.61
C GLU A 25 -31.27 -3.43 114.79
N ALA A 26 -30.53 -4.53 114.67
CA ALA A 26 -29.33 -4.59 113.84
C ALA A 26 -29.66 -4.46 112.34
N TYR A 27 -30.77 -5.04 111.90
CA TYR A 27 -31.27 -4.91 110.53
C TYR A 27 -31.68 -3.46 110.24
N GLU A 28 -32.46 -2.86 111.13
CA GLU A 28 -32.93 -1.48 111.01
C GLU A 28 -31.77 -0.46 111.10
N LYS A 29 -30.73 -0.76 111.88
CA LYS A 29 -29.50 0.03 111.87
C LYS A 29 -28.76 -0.09 110.53
N CYS A 30 -28.57 -1.31 110.03
CA CYS A 30 -27.91 -1.52 108.73
C CYS A 30 -28.67 -0.85 107.58
N ASP A 31 -30.01 -0.91 107.61
CA ASP A 31 -30.88 -0.30 106.62
C ASP A 31 -30.79 1.23 106.65
N ARG A 32 -30.80 1.85 107.86
CA ARG A 32 -30.55 3.29 108.01
C ARG A 32 -29.15 3.70 107.57
N ASP A 33 -28.11 2.95 107.94
CA ASP A 33 -26.74 3.25 107.53
C ASP A 33 -26.59 3.15 106.00
N LEU A 34 -27.28 2.18 105.38
CA LEU A 34 -27.34 2.02 103.92
C LEU A 34 -28.09 3.18 103.26
N ASP A 35 -29.26 3.57 103.78
CA ASP A 35 -30.04 4.69 103.27
C ASP A 35 -29.27 6.01 103.39
N GLU A 36 -28.58 6.25 104.50
CA GLU A 36 -27.75 7.43 104.68
C GLU A 36 -26.59 7.46 103.67
N LEU A 37 -25.92 6.31 103.47
CA LEU A 37 -24.85 6.19 102.47
C LEU A 37 -25.38 6.36 101.04
N ILE A 38 -26.57 5.82 100.73
CA ILE A 38 -27.24 6.00 99.45
C ILE A 38 -27.56 7.47 99.25
N VAL A 39 -28.13 8.16 100.23
CA VAL A 39 -28.46 9.59 100.15
C VAL A 39 -27.19 10.44 99.95
N GLN A 40 -26.11 10.12 100.65
CA GLN A 40 -24.82 10.81 100.51
C GLN A 40 -24.24 10.66 99.09
N HIS A 41 -24.27 9.45 98.51
CA HIS A 41 -23.73 9.18 97.17
C HIS A 41 -24.76 9.23 96.04
N TYR A 42 -26.03 9.56 96.31
CA TYR A 42 -27.12 9.52 95.33
C TYR A 42 -26.84 10.43 94.14
N THR A 43 -26.29 11.62 94.41
CA THR A 43 -25.95 12.63 93.41
C THR A 43 -24.82 12.17 92.51
N GLU A 44 -23.77 11.57 93.07
CA GLU A 44 -22.63 11.01 92.34
C GLU A 44 -23.06 9.82 91.49
N LEU A 45 -23.83 8.88 92.06
CA LEU A 45 -24.36 7.71 91.35
C LEU A 45 -25.27 8.14 90.19
N THR A 46 -26.20 9.06 90.43
CA THR A 46 -27.10 9.57 89.38
C THR A 46 -26.30 10.27 88.27
N THR A 47 -25.26 11.03 88.62
CA THR A 47 -24.39 11.70 87.64
C THR A 47 -23.56 10.68 86.85
N ALA A 48 -23.02 9.65 87.50
CA ALA A 48 -22.30 8.56 86.86
C ALA A 48 -23.21 7.77 85.89
N ILE A 49 -24.46 7.46 86.28
CA ILE A 49 -25.43 6.79 85.41
C ILE A 49 -25.77 7.67 84.20
N ARG A 50 -26.04 8.97 84.40
CA ARG A 50 -26.34 9.90 83.29
C ARG A 50 -25.17 10.04 82.33
N THR A 51 -23.95 10.16 82.84
CA THR A 51 -22.74 10.23 81.98
C THR A 51 -22.52 8.92 81.24
N TYR A 52 -22.71 7.77 81.88
CA TYR A 52 -22.66 6.46 81.24
C TYR A 52 -23.70 6.30 80.12
N GLN A 53 -24.95 6.71 80.37
CA GLN A 53 -26.02 6.71 79.36
C GLN A 53 -25.66 7.61 78.17
N SER A 54 -25.19 8.84 78.43
CA SER A 54 -24.75 9.76 77.38
C SER A 54 -23.58 9.21 76.56
N ILE A 55 -22.58 8.60 77.22
CA ILE A 55 -21.45 7.95 76.54
C ILE A 55 -21.94 6.79 75.67
N THR A 56 -22.84 5.96 76.20
CA THR A 56 -23.41 4.81 75.48
C THR A 56 -24.21 5.25 74.25
N GLU A 57 -25.01 6.30 74.38
CA GLU A 57 -25.74 6.90 73.27
C GLU A 57 -24.78 7.46 72.21
N ARG A 58 -23.76 8.22 72.62
CA ARG A 58 -22.72 8.73 71.70
C ARG A 58 -21.98 7.62 70.98
N ILE A 59 -21.63 6.53 71.66
CA ILE A 59 -20.99 5.35 71.06
C ILE A 59 -21.93 4.68 70.05
N THR A 60 -23.20 4.51 70.41
CA THR A 60 -24.21 3.91 69.52
C THR A 60 -24.43 4.76 68.28
N ASN A 61 -24.58 6.07 68.45
CA ASN A 61 -24.70 7.02 67.35
C ASN A 61 -23.46 7.03 66.46
N SER A 62 -22.25 6.97 67.05
CA SER A 62 -21.00 6.86 66.30
C SER A 62 -20.93 5.56 65.48
N ARG A 63 -21.28 4.41 66.09
CA ARG A 63 -21.33 3.12 65.39
C ARG A 63 -22.32 3.13 64.21
N ASN A 64 -23.50 3.73 64.40
CA ASN A 64 -24.48 3.85 63.33
C ASN A 64 -24.00 4.77 62.20
N LYS A 65 -23.36 5.91 62.52
CA LYS A 65 -22.73 6.78 61.53
C LYS A 65 -21.63 6.04 60.75
N ILE A 66 -20.79 5.26 61.42
CA ILE A 66 -19.74 4.47 60.77
C ILE A 66 -20.34 3.44 59.81
N LYS A 67 -21.42 2.74 60.22
CA LYS A 67 -22.14 1.81 59.33
C LYS A 67 -22.68 2.50 58.08
N GLN A 68 -23.35 3.65 58.26
CA GLN A 68 -23.88 4.43 57.15
C GLN A 68 -22.79 4.93 56.20
N VAL A 69 -21.67 5.44 56.73
CA VAL A 69 -20.51 5.86 55.91
C VAL A 69 -19.93 4.69 55.13
N LYS A 70 -19.83 3.50 55.75
CA LYS A 70 -19.36 2.29 55.08
C LYS A 70 -20.28 1.86 53.94
N GLU A 71 -21.60 1.88 54.16
CA GLU A 71 -22.59 1.57 53.13
C GLU A 71 -22.53 2.57 51.97
N ASN A 72 -22.50 3.88 52.27
CA ASN A 72 -22.35 4.92 51.26
C ASN A 72 -21.05 4.76 50.46
N LEU A 73 -19.94 4.44 51.11
CA LEU A 73 -18.65 4.22 50.44
C LEU A 73 -18.70 2.98 49.52
N LEU A 74 -19.40 1.92 49.92
CA LEU A 74 -19.62 0.75 49.08
C LEU A 74 -20.47 1.10 47.85
N SER A 75 -21.56 1.86 48.02
CA SER A 75 -22.37 2.34 46.91
C SER A 75 -21.56 3.24 45.95
N CYS A 76 -20.77 4.18 46.49
CA CYS A 76 -19.86 5.00 45.69
C CYS A 76 -18.84 4.15 44.94
N LYS A 77 -18.24 3.13 45.59
CA LYS A 77 -17.30 2.21 44.94
C LYS A 77 -17.95 1.46 43.78
N MET A 78 -19.20 1.00 43.95
CA MET A 78 -19.94 0.34 42.86
C MET A 78 -20.21 1.30 41.70
N LEU A 79 -20.67 2.52 41.98
CA LEU A 79 -20.92 3.54 40.95
C LEU A 79 -19.65 3.88 40.16
N LEU A 80 -18.51 4.02 40.84
CA LEU A 80 -17.22 4.26 40.17
C LEU A 80 -16.80 3.07 39.30
N HIS A 81 -17.07 1.83 39.73
CA HIS A 81 -16.80 0.64 38.92
C HIS A 81 -17.67 0.63 37.67
N CYS A 82 -18.98 0.87 37.79
CA CYS A 82 -19.89 0.98 36.65
C CYS A 82 -19.42 2.08 35.66
N LYS A 83 -19.04 3.25 36.17
CA LYS A 83 -18.52 4.36 35.34
C LYS A 83 -17.22 4.00 34.62
N ARG A 84 -16.31 3.29 35.28
CA ARG A 84 -15.08 2.80 34.65
C ARG A 84 -15.38 1.80 33.53
N ASP A 85 -16.32 0.89 33.75
CA ASP A 85 -16.67 -0.12 32.76
C ASP A 85 -17.40 0.52 31.55
N GLU A 86 -18.27 1.50 31.80
CA GLU A 86 -18.89 2.34 30.76
C GLU A 86 -17.84 3.09 29.93
N LEU A 87 -16.86 3.71 30.59
CA LEU A 87 -15.77 4.40 29.90
C LEU A 87 -14.91 3.44 29.07
N ARG A 88 -14.63 2.24 29.57
CA ARG A 88 -13.91 1.21 28.82
C ARG A 88 -14.69 0.76 27.59
N LYS A 89 -16.01 0.57 27.74
CA LYS A 89 -16.89 0.23 26.62
C LYS A 89 -16.87 1.33 25.55
N LEU A 90 -17.08 2.59 25.94
CA LEU A 90 -17.02 3.74 25.04
C LEU A 90 -15.66 3.89 24.35
N TRP A 91 -14.57 3.57 25.05
CA TRP A 91 -13.23 3.59 24.45
C TRP A 91 -13.06 2.52 23.37
N ILE A 92 -13.54 1.29 23.61
CA ILE A 92 -13.52 0.20 22.61
C ILE A 92 -14.38 0.59 21.40
N GLU A 93 -15.62 1.05 21.63
CA GLU A 93 -16.52 1.53 20.57
C GLU A 93 -15.88 2.68 19.78
N GLY A 94 -15.15 3.59 20.45
CA GLY A 94 -14.41 4.66 19.79
C GLY A 94 -13.28 4.17 18.88
N ILE A 95 -12.57 3.10 19.26
CA ILE A 95 -11.56 2.47 18.40
C ILE A 95 -12.22 1.78 17.21
N GLU A 96 -13.32 1.06 17.44
CA GLU A 96 -14.08 0.39 16.38
C GLU A 96 -14.62 1.41 15.36
N HIS A 97 -15.23 2.51 15.81
CA HIS A 97 -15.68 3.57 14.92
C HIS A 97 -14.54 4.19 14.11
N LYS A 98 -13.37 4.39 14.72
CA LYS A 98 -12.19 4.88 13.99
C LYS A 98 -11.73 3.89 12.93
N HIS A 99 -11.76 2.59 13.23
CA HIS A 99 -11.42 1.56 12.27
C HIS A 99 -12.42 1.54 11.11
N VAL A 100 -13.72 1.57 11.40
CA VAL A 100 -14.78 1.65 10.38
C VAL A 100 -14.59 2.87 9.48
N LEU A 101 -14.28 4.04 10.05
CA LEU A 101 -14.05 5.26 9.27
C LEU A 101 -12.85 5.11 8.32
N ASN A 102 -11.75 4.53 8.78
CA ASN A 102 -10.60 4.21 7.92
C ASN A 102 -10.98 3.26 6.77
N LEU A 103 -11.80 2.22 7.03
CA LEU A 103 -12.28 1.33 5.97
C LEU A 103 -13.14 2.08 4.95
N LEU A 104 -14.02 2.97 5.40
CA LEU A 104 -14.87 3.77 4.52
C LEU A 104 -14.04 4.68 3.61
N ASP A 105 -13.01 5.34 4.16
CA ASP A 105 -12.09 6.18 3.38
C ASP A 105 -11.33 5.34 2.33
N GLU A 106 -10.89 4.14 2.69
CA GLU A 106 -10.22 3.21 1.77
C GLU A 106 -11.17 2.76 0.64
N ILE A 107 -12.42 2.44 0.97
CA ILE A 107 -13.46 2.08 -0.01
C ILE A 107 -13.72 3.24 -0.99
N GLU A 108 -13.86 4.47 -0.48
CA GLU A 108 -14.10 5.64 -1.34
C GLU A 108 -12.90 5.90 -2.26
N ASN A 109 -11.67 5.70 -1.78
CA ASN A 109 -10.47 5.79 -2.62
C ASN A 109 -10.48 4.76 -3.75
N ILE A 110 -10.79 3.49 -3.46
CA ILE A 110 -10.79 2.40 -4.47
C ILE A 110 -11.93 2.59 -5.47
N LYS A 111 -13.08 3.06 -5.03
CA LYS A 111 -14.23 3.36 -5.91
C LYS A 111 -13.88 4.38 -7.00
N GLN A 112 -12.94 5.29 -6.75
CA GLN A 112 -12.49 6.28 -7.74
C GLN A 112 -11.42 5.74 -8.70
N VAL A 113 -10.82 4.58 -8.42
CA VAL A 113 -9.72 4.01 -9.21
C VAL A 113 -10.12 3.68 -10.65
N PRO A 114 -11.27 3.04 -10.95
CA PRO A 114 -11.65 2.75 -12.34
C PRO A 114 -11.66 4.00 -13.23
N GLN A 115 -12.22 5.11 -12.72
CA GLN A 115 -12.33 6.37 -13.45
C GLN A 115 -10.96 7.03 -13.65
N LYS A 116 -10.14 7.10 -12.60
CA LYS A 116 -8.77 7.64 -12.68
C LYS A 116 -7.89 6.79 -13.61
N LEU A 117 -8.05 5.47 -13.58
CA LEU A 117 -7.35 4.54 -14.45
C LEU A 117 -7.66 4.83 -15.93
N GLU A 118 -8.92 5.06 -16.29
CA GLU A 118 -9.31 5.43 -17.65
C GLU A 118 -8.67 6.75 -18.11
N GLN A 119 -8.59 7.75 -17.22
CA GLN A 119 -7.92 9.01 -17.50
C GLN A 119 -6.39 8.84 -17.69
N CYS A 120 -5.74 8.05 -16.84
CA CYS A 120 -4.32 7.74 -16.97
C CYS A 120 -4.02 6.96 -18.26
N MET A 121 -4.88 6.00 -18.63
CA MET A 121 -4.75 5.28 -19.90
C MET A 121 -4.95 6.20 -21.11
N ALA A 122 -5.92 7.12 -21.07
CA ALA A 122 -6.17 8.08 -22.14
C ALA A 122 -4.99 9.05 -22.35
N SER A 123 -4.31 9.41 -21.26
CA SER A 123 -3.09 10.25 -21.28
C SER A 123 -1.79 9.46 -21.44
N LYS A 124 -1.85 8.13 -21.60
CA LYS A 124 -0.71 7.20 -21.80
C LYS A 124 0.31 7.16 -20.64
N HIS A 125 -0.10 7.56 -19.44
CA HIS A 125 0.68 7.42 -18.21
C HIS A 125 0.50 6.00 -17.64
N TYR A 126 1.12 5.05 -18.32
CA TYR A 126 0.90 3.61 -18.11
C TYR A 126 1.51 3.07 -16.80
N LEU A 127 2.62 3.62 -16.32
CA LEU A 127 3.23 3.20 -15.06
C LEU A 127 2.42 3.71 -13.86
N SER A 128 1.96 4.96 -13.89
CA SER A 128 1.05 5.50 -12.87
C SER A 128 -0.27 4.73 -12.82
N ALA A 129 -0.84 4.44 -14.01
CA ALA A 129 -2.02 3.58 -14.15
C ALA A 129 -1.79 2.19 -13.53
N THR A 130 -0.64 1.58 -13.82
CA THR A 130 -0.27 0.26 -13.28
C THR A 130 -0.10 0.30 -11.77
N ASP A 131 0.56 1.32 -11.22
CA ASP A 131 0.78 1.48 -9.79
C ASP A 131 -0.52 1.64 -9.04
N MET A 132 -1.39 2.52 -9.52
CA MET A 132 -2.71 2.73 -8.95
C MET A 132 -3.54 1.43 -8.95
N LEU A 133 -3.49 0.67 -10.05
CA LEU A 133 -4.25 -0.56 -10.18
C LEU A 133 -3.70 -1.69 -9.30
N VAL A 134 -2.38 -1.85 -9.23
CA VAL A 134 -1.74 -2.87 -8.38
C VAL A 134 -2.02 -2.57 -6.90
N SER A 135 -1.83 -1.33 -6.45
CA SER A 135 -2.14 -0.93 -5.07
C SER A 135 -3.62 -1.09 -4.73
N ALA A 136 -4.54 -0.79 -5.67
CA ALA A 136 -5.97 -0.97 -5.45
C ALA A 136 -6.36 -2.45 -5.34
N VAL A 137 -5.79 -3.31 -6.17
CA VAL A 137 -6.03 -4.77 -6.10
C VAL A 137 -5.47 -5.35 -4.80
N GLU A 138 -4.28 -4.93 -4.38
CA GLU A 138 -3.67 -5.37 -3.10
C GLU A 138 -4.51 -4.93 -1.89
N SER A 139 -5.05 -3.71 -1.90
CA SER A 139 -5.95 -3.22 -0.85
C SER A 139 -7.28 -4.01 -0.80
N LEU A 140 -7.85 -4.34 -1.96
CA LEU A 140 -9.08 -5.16 -2.05
C LEU A 140 -8.88 -6.61 -1.59
N GLU A 141 -7.71 -7.18 -1.82
CA GLU A 141 -7.34 -8.54 -1.39
C GLU A 141 -6.84 -8.61 0.07
N GLY A 142 -6.45 -7.46 0.66
CA GLY A 142 -5.97 -7.36 2.03
C GLY A 142 -7.04 -6.86 3.01
N PRO A 143 -6.97 -5.59 3.46
CA PRO A 143 -7.84 -5.04 4.52
C PRO A 143 -9.34 -5.12 4.19
N LEU A 144 -9.71 -5.05 2.91
CA LEU A 144 -11.10 -4.99 2.46
C LEU A 144 -11.65 -6.33 1.95
N LEU A 145 -10.92 -7.43 2.14
CA LEU A 145 -11.32 -8.76 1.68
C LEU A 145 -12.67 -9.20 2.30
N GLN A 146 -12.91 -8.82 3.56
CA GLN A 146 -14.11 -9.20 4.32
C GLN A 146 -15.38 -8.45 3.88
N VAL A 147 -15.26 -7.39 3.07
CA VAL A 147 -16.40 -6.58 2.63
C VAL A 147 -17.03 -7.23 1.39
N GLU A 148 -18.09 -8.02 1.55
CA GLU A 148 -18.74 -8.71 0.41
C GLU A 148 -19.29 -7.76 -0.67
N GLY A 149 -19.70 -6.54 -0.27
CA GLY A 149 -20.22 -5.52 -1.18
C GLY A 149 -19.22 -4.97 -2.21
N LEU A 150 -17.94 -5.34 -2.12
CA LEU A 150 -16.90 -4.95 -3.08
C LEU A 150 -16.61 -6.04 -4.12
N SER A 151 -17.40 -7.11 -4.17
CA SER A 151 -17.21 -8.23 -5.10
C SER A 151 -17.23 -7.80 -6.57
N ASP A 152 -18.20 -6.99 -6.98
CA ASP A 152 -18.28 -6.47 -8.36
C ASP A 152 -17.09 -5.59 -8.70
N LEU A 153 -16.68 -4.71 -7.78
CA LEU A 153 -15.53 -3.82 -7.96
C LEU A 153 -14.20 -4.60 -8.04
N ARG A 154 -14.06 -5.68 -7.26
CA ARG A 154 -12.93 -6.62 -7.38
C ARG A 154 -12.89 -7.24 -8.78
N LEU A 155 -14.02 -7.76 -9.24
CA LEU A 155 -14.11 -8.39 -10.56
C LEU A 155 -13.79 -7.38 -11.67
N GLU A 156 -14.28 -6.15 -11.55
CA GLU A 156 -13.97 -5.05 -12.47
C GLU A 156 -12.47 -4.73 -12.48
N LEU A 157 -11.83 -4.54 -11.32
CA LEU A 157 -10.40 -4.22 -11.23
C LEU A 157 -9.51 -5.37 -11.70
N HIS A 158 -9.87 -6.62 -11.41
CA HIS A 158 -9.18 -7.77 -11.98
C HIS A 158 -9.33 -7.83 -13.50
N SER A 159 -10.53 -7.55 -14.04
CA SER A 159 -10.75 -7.44 -15.48
C SER A 159 -9.93 -6.31 -16.09
N LYS A 160 -9.90 -5.13 -15.47
CA LYS A 160 -9.05 -4.00 -15.91
C LYS A 160 -7.56 -4.34 -15.83
N LYS A 161 -7.10 -5.10 -14.83
CA LYS A 161 -5.71 -5.61 -14.74
C LYS A 161 -5.38 -6.54 -15.90
N MET A 162 -6.34 -7.40 -16.26
CA MET A 162 -6.21 -8.30 -17.41
C MET A 162 -6.36 -7.57 -18.75
N ASN A 163 -7.02 -6.42 -18.83
CA ASN A 163 -7.00 -5.61 -20.05
C ASN A 163 -5.72 -4.76 -20.16
N LEU A 164 -5.23 -4.22 -19.04
CA LEU A 164 -4.07 -3.32 -19.03
C LEU A 164 -2.82 -4.02 -19.56
N HIS A 165 -2.54 -5.27 -19.16
CA HIS A 165 -1.36 -5.96 -19.69
C HIS A 165 -1.39 -6.15 -21.22
N LEU A 166 -2.57 -6.38 -21.81
CA LEU A 166 -2.73 -6.48 -23.26
C LEU A 166 -2.46 -5.14 -23.94
N VAL A 167 -2.99 -4.04 -23.39
CA VAL A 167 -2.75 -2.68 -23.88
C VAL A 167 -1.26 -2.33 -23.84
N LEU A 168 -0.56 -2.66 -22.75
CA LEU A 168 0.88 -2.43 -22.64
C LEU A 168 1.69 -3.23 -23.68
N ILE A 169 1.32 -4.48 -23.94
CA ILE A 169 1.96 -5.32 -24.95
C ILE A 169 1.73 -4.75 -26.36
N ASP A 170 0.50 -4.33 -26.68
CA ASP A 170 0.17 -3.75 -27.97
C ASP A 170 0.88 -2.41 -28.19
N GLU A 171 0.95 -1.56 -27.16
CA GLU A 171 1.68 -0.30 -27.24
C GLU A 171 3.20 -0.53 -27.38
N LEU A 172 3.75 -1.56 -26.71
CA LEU A 172 5.14 -1.96 -26.86
C LEU A 172 5.43 -2.39 -28.30
N HIS A 173 4.56 -3.22 -28.91
CA HIS A 173 4.68 -3.60 -30.31
C HIS A 173 4.56 -2.39 -31.25
N ARG A 174 3.66 -1.45 -30.97
CA ARG A 174 3.54 -0.20 -31.73
C ARG A 174 4.85 0.59 -31.71
N HIS A 175 5.51 0.67 -30.56
CA HIS A 175 6.80 1.34 -30.44
C HIS A 175 7.94 0.59 -31.11
N LEU A 176 7.96 -0.75 -30.98
CA LEU A 176 8.96 -1.63 -31.59
C LEU A 176 8.94 -1.65 -33.12
N TYR A 177 7.77 -1.66 -33.75
CA TYR A 177 7.66 -1.88 -35.20
C TYR A 177 7.14 -0.70 -36.00
N ILE A 178 6.31 0.18 -35.41
CA ILE A 178 5.69 1.32 -36.12
C ILE A 178 6.48 2.60 -35.85
N ARG A 179 6.68 2.98 -34.58
CA ARG A 179 7.40 4.23 -34.27
C ARG A 179 8.89 4.17 -34.62
N SER A 180 9.55 3.05 -34.34
CA SER A 180 10.97 2.83 -34.69
C SER A 180 11.24 3.03 -36.19
N THR A 181 10.37 2.48 -37.04
CA THR A 181 10.50 2.54 -38.50
C THR A 181 10.01 3.86 -39.09
N SER A 182 9.07 4.55 -38.43
CA SER A 182 8.58 5.87 -38.87
C SER A 182 9.66 6.96 -38.85
N ARG A 183 10.58 6.90 -37.87
CA ARG A 183 11.70 7.87 -37.76
C ARG A 183 12.68 7.77 -38.94
N VAL A 184 12.86 6.59 -39.51
CA VAL A 184 13.71 6.35 -40.69
C VAL A 184 13.14 7.05 -41.93
N VAL A 185 11.82 7.05 -42.09
CA VAL A 185 11.13 7.70 -43.22
C VAL A 185 11.34 9.22 -43.24
N GLN A 186 11.39 9.86 -42.08
CA GLN A 186 11.67 11.31 -41.97
C GLN A 186 13.10 11.66 -42.40
N ARG A 187 14.10 10.87 -42.00
CA ARG A 187 15.50 11.07 -42.42
C ARG A 187 15.71 10.93 -43.92
N ASN A 188 15.03 9.98 -44.57
CA ASN A 188 15.18 9.79 -46.03
C ASN A 188 14.52 10.91 -46.85
N LYS A 189 13.43 11.53 -46.35
CA LYS A 189 12.84 12.73 -46.98
C LYS A 189 13.79 13.93 -46.94
N GLU A 190 14.58 14.08 -45.88
CA GLU A 190 15.56 15.17 -45.76
C GLU A 190 16.80 14.94 -46.63
N LYS A 191 17.34 13.71 -46.69
CA LYS A 191 18.42 13.36 -47.62
C LYS A 191 18.02 13.57 -49.09
N GLY A 192 16.78 13.25 -49.45
CA GLY A 192 16.25 13.50 -50.81
C GLY A 192 16.18 14.98 -51.19
N ARG A 193 15.93 15.88 -50.22
CA ARG A 193 15.95 17.34 -50.46
C ARG A 193 17.37 17.87 -50.67
N VAL A 194 18.36 17.39 -49.93
CA VAL A 194 19.75 17.85 -50.07
C VAL A 194 20.38 17.38 -51.39
N SER A 195 20.01 16.19 -51.89
CA SER A 195 20.45 15.71 -53.20
C SER A 195 19.88 16.52 -54.38
N SER A 196 18.71 17.14 -54.21
CA SER A 196 18.06 17.94 -55.27
C SER A 196 18.70 19.31 -55.53
N LEU A 197 19.55 19.82 -54.63
CA LEU A 197 20.12 21.18 -54.72
C LEU A 197 21.53 21.24 -55.32
N ILE A 198 22.17 20.11 -55.63
CA ILE A 198 23.56 20.07 -56.14
C ILE A 198 23.61 19.67 -57.63
N LYS A 199 22.47 19.39 -58.27
CA LYS A 199 22.43 18.88 -59.64
C LYS A 199 22.29 19.99 -60.67
N ASP A 200 23.27 20.89 -60.73
CA ASP A 200 23.55 21.71 -61.92
C ASP A 200 25.04 22.06 -61.99
N ALA A 201 25.86 21.08 -62.40
CA ALA A 201 27.12 21.28 -63.12
C ALA A 201 27.69 19.95 -63.65
N SER A 202 27.34 19.62 -64.90
CA SER A 202 28.10 18.83 -65.91
C SER A 202 28.50 17.34 -65.65
N PRO A 203 28.54 16.47 -66.68
CA PRO A 203 28.67 15.02 -66.53
C PRO A 203 30.08 14.48 -66.86
N VAL A 204 30.69 13.72 -65.94
CA VAL A 204 31.71 12.69 -66.26
C VAL A 204 31.56 11.52 -65.29
N PRO A 205 31.51 10.25 -65.74
CA PRO A 205 31.48 9.10 -64.85
C PRO A 205 32.91 8.65 -64.53
N LEU A 206 33.29 8.68 -63.25
CA LEU A 206 34.45 7.97 -62.73
C LEU A 206 34.03 7.19 -61.49
N ILE A 207 33.87 5.88 -61.70
CA ILE A 207 33.92 4.83 -60.71
C ILE A 207 35.25 4.95 -59.95
N ASP A 208 35.20 5.29 -58.66
CA ASP A 208 36.35 5.15 -57.76
C ASP A 208 36.04 4.04 -56.75
N VAL A 209 36.76 2.94 -56.94
CA VAL A 209 36.72 1.75 -56.10
C VAL A 209 37.85 1.90 -55.10
N THR A 210 37.58 2.45 -53.93
CA THR A 210 38.34 2.15 -52.70
C THR A 210 37.66 2.84 -51.53
N ASN A 211 37.09 2.07 -50.62
CA ASN A 211 37.07 2.38 -49.18
C ASN A 211 36.55 1.16 -48.41
N LEU A 212 37.52 0.32 -48.02
CA LEU A 212 37.38 -0.69 -46.99
C LEU A 212 37.56 0.00 -45.61
N PRO A 213 36.72 -0.23 -44.59
CA PRO A 213 37.01 0.26 -43.25
C PRO A 213 37.65 -0.84 -42.39
N THR A 214 38.90 -0.63 -41.97
CA THR A 214 39.55 -1.40 -40.89
C THR A 214 39.67 -0.53 -39.62
N PRO A 215 39.53 -1.11 -38.41
CA PRO A 215 39.36 -0.34 -37.17
C PRO A 215 40.68 -0.21 -36.38
N ARG A 216 40.90 0.91 -35.66
CA ARG A 216 41.68 1.00 -34.39
C ARG A 216 41.74 2.43 -33.80
N LYS A 217 40.97 2.61 -32.71
CA LYS A 217 41.30 3.08 -31.34
C LYS A 217 42.44 4.08 -31.02
N PHE A 218 42.05 5.12 -30.24
CA PHE A 218 42.71 5.87 -29.11
C PHE A 218 43.93 6.78 -29.45
N LEU A 219 44.14 8.00 -28.92
CA LEU A 219 43.90 8.62 -27.59
C LEU A 219 43.93 10.20 -27.66
N ASP A 220 43.20 10.83 -26.72
CA ASP A 220 43.24 12.22 -26.16
C ASP A 220 43.14 13.50 -27.01
N SER A 221 42.15 14.35 -26.66
CA SER A 221 42.42 15.67 -26.05
C SER A 221 41.14 16.29 -25.48
N SER A 222 41.27 16.82 -24.26
CA SER A 222 40.25 17.38 -23.40
C SER A 222 39.81 18.81 -23.76
N GLN A 223 38.62 19.18 -23.25
CA GLN A 223 38.10 20.54 -22.99
C GLN A 223 37.25 21.23 -24.08
N PHE A 224 35.93 21.00 -24.05
CA PHE A 224 34.92 22.06 -23.84
C PHE A 224 33.53 21.42 -23.66
N SER A 225 32.95 21.57 -22.47
CA SER A 225 31.63 21.02 -22.16
C SER A 225 30.52 21.91 -22.71
N THR A 226 29.75 21.39 -23.66
CA THR A 226 28.40 21.85 -24.01
C THR A 226 27.45 20.66 -23.87
N PRO A 227 26.30 20.78 -23.18
CA PRO A 227 25.46 19.63 -22.88
C PRO A 227 24.54 19.35 -24.06
N GLY A 228 24.97 18.42 -24.92
CA GLY A 228 24.22 18.02 -26.10
C GLY A 228 24.74 16.71 -26.66
N SER A 229 24.60 15.63 -25.90
CA SER A 229 24.53 14.24 -26.39
C SER A 229 24.51 13.33 -25.17
N SER A 230 23.34 12.78 -24.83
CA SER A 230 23.24 11.72 -23.84
C SER A 230 23.86 10.45 -24.43
N SER A 231 25.16 10.32 -24.20
CA SER A 231 25.87 9.04 -24.18
C SER A 231 25.02 8.02 -23.42
N VAL A 232 24.95 6.81 -23.99
CA VAL A 232 24.31 5.59 -23.48
C VAL A 232 24.93 5.22 -22.13
N ARG A 233 24.62 5.99 -21.09
CA ARG A 233 24.95 5.73 -19.69
C ARG A 233 23.81 4.91 -19.11
N GLU A 234 24.16 3.70 -18.67
CA GLU A 234 23.41 2.82 -17.75
C GLU A 234 21.92 3.16 -17.61
N MET A 235 21.10 2.56 -18.46
CA MET A 235 19.65 2.70 -18.42
C MET A 235 19.07 1.83 -17.30
N ASN A 236 19.26 2.22 -16.05
CA ASN A 236 18.69 1.52 -14.90
C ASN A 236 17.17 1.73 -14.82
N LEU A 237 16.39 0.66 -14.87
CA LEU A 237 14.92 0.67 -14.72
C LEU A 237 14.41 1.28 -13.40
N GLN A 238 15.25 1.32 -12.36
CA GLN A 238 14.87 1.87 -11.05
C GLN A 238 14.70 3.39 -11.10
N ASP A 239 15.50 4.09 -11.92
CA ASP A 239 15.49 5.55 -12.05
C ASP A 239 14.44 6.10 -13.02
N ILE A 240 13.74 5.22 -13.75
CA ILE A 240 12.67 5.62 -14.67
C ILE A 240 11.44 6.02 -13.84
N LYS A 241 11.25 7.33 -13.67
CA LYS A 241 10.04 7.94 -13.14
C LYS A 241 9.23 8.52 -14.30
N GLU A 242 7.93 8.22 -14.35
CA GLU A 242 7.03 8.94 -15.25
C GLU A 242 6.98 10.41 -14.82
N ASP A 243 7.34 11.30 -15.75
CA ASP A 243 7.07 12.71 -15.62
C ASP A 243 5.64 12.96 -16.12
N LEU A 244 4.77 13.40 -15.22
CA LEU A 244 3.34 13.56 -15.48
C LEU A 244 3.01 14.84 -16.29
N GLU A 245 4.02 15.70 -16.53
CA GLU A 245 3.86 16.95 -17.29
C GLU A 245 4.41 16.89 -18.73
N SER A 246 5.13 15.81 -19.08
CA SER A 246 5.75 15.63 -20.41
C SER A 246 5.00 14.58 -21.22
N ASP A 247 4.93 14.73 -22.55
CA ASP A 247 4.33 13.70 -23.41
C ASP A 247 5.19 12.42 -23.34
N PRO A 248 4.65 11.30 -22.81
CA PRO A 248 5.43 10.10 -22.59
C PRO A 248 5.95 9.48 -23.90
N GLU A 249 5.44 9.87 -25.08
CA GLU A 249 5.90 9.35 -26.38
C GLU A 249 7.13 10.05 -26.98
N GLU A 250 7.59 11.20 -26.46
CA GLU A 250 8.71 11.95 -27.06
C GLU A 250 9.99 11.09 -27.12
N ASN A 251 10.27 10.40 -26.02
CA ASN A 251 11.42 9.50 -25.89
C ASN A 251 10.97 8.03 -25.97
N SER A 252 10.80 7.53 -27.20
CA SER A 252 10.38 6.14 -27.46
C SER A 252 11.20 5.08 -26.73
N THR A 253 12.50 5.31 -26.46
CA THR A 253 13.34 4.38 -25.69
C THR A 253 12.93 4.34 -24.22
N LEU A 254 12.79 5.50 -23.58
CA LEU A 254 12.32 5.61 -22.19
C LEU A 254 10.89 5.08 -22.05
N PHE A 255 10.02 5.37 -23.02
CA PHE A 255 8.66 4.87 -23.03
C PHE A 255 8.57 3.35 -23.09
N MET A 256 9.39 2.68 -23.92
CA MET A 256 9.48 1.22 -23.91
C MET A 256 9.93 0.69 -22.53
N GLY A 257 10.86 1.39 -21.86
CA GLY A 257 11.25 1.08 -20.48
C GLY A 257 10.10 1.23 -19.48
N ILE A 258 9.29 2.29 -19.60
CA ILE A 258 8.08 2.52 -18.78
C ILE A 258 7.07 1.38 -18.97
N LEU A 259 6.81 0.98 -20.22
CA LEU A 259 5.91 -0.14 -20.54
C LEU A 259 6.40 -1.46 -19.93
N ILE A 260 7.69 -1.76 -20.05
CA ILE A 260 8.31 -2.97 -19.47
C ILE A 260 8.26 -2.93 -17.94
N LYS A 261 8.50 -1.76 -17.33
CA LYS A 261 8.36 -1.57 -15.88
C LYS A 261 6.92 -1.81 -15.42
N GLY A 262 5.92 -1.32 -16.16
CA GLY A 262 4.51 -1.62 -15.91
C GLY A 262 4.20 -3.12 -16.01
N LEU A 263 4.65 -3.77 -17.08
CA LEU A 263 4.48 -5.21 -17.29
C LEU A 263 5.17 -6.06 -16.21
N ALA A 264 6.32 -5.61 -15.69
CA ALA A 264 7.02 -6.22 -14.56
C ALA A 264 6.18 -6.14 -13.28
N LYS A 265 5.61 -4.96 -12.98
CA LYS A 265 4.72 -4.77 -11.82
C LYS A 265 3.44 -5.60 -11.93
N LEU A 266 2.92 -5.82 -13.13
CA LEU A 266 1.79 -6.73 -13.39
C LEU A 266 2.17 -8.22 -13.34
N LYS A 267 3.46 -8.55 -13.20
CA LYS A 267 4.00 -9.93 -13.25
C LYS A 267 3.70 -10.65 -14.57
N LYS A 268 3.69 -9.90 -15.69
CA LYS A 268 3.36 -10.41 -17.05
C LYS A 268 4.54 -10.45 -18.01
N ILE A 269 5.78 -10.49 -17.51
CA ILE A 269 6.99 -10.56 -18.33
C ILE A 269 7.03 -11.82 -19.23
N PRO A 270 6.73 -13.04 -18.75
CA PRO A 270 6.77 -14.23 -19.61
C PRO A 270 5.77 -14.15 -20.79
N GLU A 271 4.57 -13.64 -20.52
CA GLU A 271 3.54 -13.41 -21.54
C GLU A 271 3.99 -12.37 -22.57
N THR A 272 4.66 -11.32 -22.12
CA THR A 272 5.25 -10.28 -22.99
C THR A 272 6.33 -10.87 -23.91
N VAL A 273 7.28 -11.63 -23.36
CA VAL A 273 8.36 -12.26 -24.13
C VAL A 273 7.78 -13.22 -25.18
N LYS A 274 6.77 -14.01 -24.79
CA LYS A 274 6.06 -14.91 -25.72
C LYS A 274 5.36 -14.14 -26.83
N ALA A 275 4.61 -13.08 -26.49
CA ALA A 275 3.89 -12.27 -27.47
C ALA A 275 4.85 -11.59 -28.48
N ILE A 276 6.01 -11.11 -28.02
CA ILE A 276 7.05 -10.55 -28.90
C ILE A 276 7.57 -11.62 -29.86
N LYS A 277 7.92 -12.81 -29.36
CA LYS A 277 8.43 -13.92 -30.19
C LYS A 277 7.41 -14.36 -31.25
N GLU A 278 6.14 -14.48 -30.89
CA GLU A 278 5.07 -14.94 -31.79
C GLU A 278 4.72 -13.92 -32.87
N ARG A 279 4.77 -12.62 -32.56
CA ARG A 279 4.41 -11.55 -33.50
C ARG A 279 5.58 -11.05 -34.36
N LEU A 280 6.82 -11.32 -33.96
CA LEU A 280 8.04 -10.80 -34.62
C LEU A 280 8.04 -11.03 -36.14
N GLU A 281 7.84 -12.28 -36.58
CA GLU A 281 7.89 -12.62 -38.02
C GLU A 281 6.79 -11.91 -38.81
N GLN A 282 5.58 -11.86 -38.26
CA GLN A 282 4.44 -11.20 -38.90
C GLN A 282 4.67 -9.69 -39.02
N GLU A 283 5.17 -9.04 -37.97
CA GLU A 283 5.46 -7.61 -37.97
C GLU A 283 6.59 -7.24 -38.94
N LEU A 284 7.64 -8.06 -39.04
CA LEU A 284 8.70 -7.89 -40.04
C LEU A 284 8.15 -7.99 -41.46
N GLN A 285 7.31 -8.99 -41.76
CA GLN A 285 6.64 -9.10 -43.07
C GLN A 285 5.74 -7.88 -43.36
N GLN A 286 5.06 -7.34 -42.35
CA GLN A 286 4.26 -6.12 -42.50
C GLN A 286 5.13 -4.89 -42.79
N ILE A 287 6.31 -4.79 -42.18
CA ILE A 287 7.28 -3.73 -42.50
C ILE A 287 7.72 -3.85 -43.97
N VAL A 288 7.97 -5.06 -44.48
CA VAL A 288 8.28 -5.27 -45.90
C VAL A 288 7.14 -4.78 -46.77
N LYS A 289 5.92 -5.28 -46.57
CA LYS A 289 4.73 -4.91 -47.36
C LYS A 289 4.49 -3.40 -47.36
N ARG A 290 4.56 -2.74 -46.20
CA ARG A 290 4.40 -1.29 -46.07
C ARG A 290 5.50 -0.53 -46.78
N SER A 291 6.75 -0.99 -46.72
CA SER A 291 7.88 -0.35 -47.40
C SER A 291 7.84 -0.54 -48.91
N THR A 292 7.47 -1.72 -49.40
CA THR A 292 7.25 -1.98 -50.83
C THR A 292 6.17 -1.07 -51.39
N THR A 293 5.04 -0.93 -50.67
CA THR A 293 3.95 -0.02 -51.07
C THR A 293 4.44 1.42 -51.07
N GLN A 294 5.18 1.84 -50.04
CA GLN A 294 5.76 3.18 -49.95
C GLN A 294 6.69 3.51 -51.12
N VAL A 295 7.57 2.58 -51.51
CA VAL A 295 8.49 2.79 -52.63
C VAL A 295 7.74 2.76 -53.96
N ALA A 296 6.80 1.85 -54.15
CA ALA A 296 5.95 1.80 -55.34
C ALA A 296 5.18 3.12 -55.54
N ASP A 297 4.50 3.61 -54.50
CA ASP A 297 3.77 4.88 -54.53
C ASP A 297 4.69 6.07 -54.85
N SER A 298 5.90 6.08 -54.29
CA SER A 298 6.89 7.13 -54.57
C SER A 298 7.42 7.08 -56.00
N GLY A 299 7.56 5.89 -56.59
CA GLY A 299 7.91 5.68 -58.00
C GLY A 299 6.80 6.17 -58.93
N TYR A 300 5.53 5.85 -58.61
CA TYR A 300 4.37 6.37 -59.35
C TYR A 300 4.30 7.90 -59.33
N GLN A 301 4.51 8.53 -58.17
CA GLN A 301 4.52 9.99 -58.05
C GLN A 301 5.66 10.66 -58.82
N ARG A 302 6.79 9.96 -59.01
CA ARG A 302 7.93 10.42 -59.81
C ARG A 302 7.70 10.24 -61.33
N GLY A 303 6.60 9.62 -61.74
CA GLY A 303 6.27 9.37 -63.15
C GLY A 303 7.04 8.20 -63.76
N GLU A 304 7.61 7.31 -62.94
CA GLU A 304 8.30 6.11 -63.40
C GLU A 304 7.26 5.04 -63.78
N ASN A 305 7.25 4.60 -65.04
CA ASN A 305 6.34 3.54 -65.50
C ASN A 305 6.80 2.18 -64.93
N LEU A 306 6.03 1.60 -64.00
CA LEU A 306 6.26 0.25 -63.44
C LEU A 306 6.19 -0.88 -64.49
N THR A 307 5.75 -0.59 -65.72
CA THR A 307 5.61 -1.56 -66.80
C THR A 307 6.92 -1.92 -67.50
N VAL A 308 8.04 -1.26 -67.15
CA VAL A 308 9.36 -1.63 -67.66
C VAL A 308 9.96 -2.69 -66.73
N GLU A 309 9.95 -3.95 -67.16
CA GLU A 309 10.72 -5.02 -66.52
C GLU A 309 12.18 -4.55 -66.34
N ASN A 310 12.70 -4.62 -65.12
CA ASN A 310 14.03 -4.17 -64.67
C ASN A 310 14.17 -2.67 -64.34
N GLN A 311 13.65 -2.26 -63.18
CA GLN A 311 14.08 -1.02 -62.51
C GLN A 311 14.97 -1.33 -61.29
N PRO A 312 16.29 -1.57 -61.48
CA PRO A 312 17.21 -1.87 -60.38
C PRO A 312 17.32 -0.73 -59.34
N ARG A 313 16.94 0.50 -59.72
CA ARG A 313 16.95 1.67 -58.82
C ARG A 313 15.87 1.61 -57.74
N LEU A 314 14.63 1.24 -58.09
CA LEU A 314 13.55 1.09 -57.11
C LEU A 314 13.80 -0.09 -56.17
N LEU A 315 14.38 -1.18 -56.70
CA LEU A 315 14.78 -2.32 -55.88
C LEU A 315 15.89 -1.94 -54.89
N LEU A 316 16.88 -1.17 -55.35
CA LEU A 316 17.95 -0.65 -54.48
C LEU A 316 17.39 0.29 -53.40
N GLU A 317 16.50 1.22 -53.77
CA GLU A 317 15.84 2.14 -52.83
C GLU A 317 14.98 1.39 -51.79
N LEU A 318 14.28 0.34 -52.22
CA LEU A 318 13.55 -0.55 -51.31
C LEU A 318 14.48 -1.29 -50.36
N LEU A 319 15.57 -1.87 -50.87
CA LEU A 319 16.51 -2.62 -50.05
C LEU A 319 17.22 -1.72 -49.02
N GLU A 320 17.65 -0.52 -49.41
CA GLU A 320 18.23 0.46 -48.50
C GLU A 320 17.22 0.88 -47.41
N LEU A 321 15.98 1.17 -47.80
CA LEU A 321 14.92 1.54 -46.85
C LEU A 321 14.59 0.41 -45.88
N LEU A 322 14.54 -0.84 -46.36
CA LEU A 322 14.30 -2.01 -45.52
C LEU A 322 15.46 -2.23 -44.55
N PHE A 323 16.70 -2.10 -45.00
CA PHE A 323 17.86 -2.26 -44.14
C PHE A 323 17.87 -1.23 -43.01
N ASP A 324 17.60 0.04 -43.32
CA ASP A 324 17.51 1.09 -42.30
C ASP A 324 16.36 0.84 -41.32
N LYS A 325 15.19 0.41 -41.80
CA LYS A 325 14.03 0.08 -40.96
C LYS A 325 14.29 -1.13 -40.07
N PHE A 326 14.87 -2.20 -40.60
CA PHE A 326 15.20 -3.39 -39.82
C PHE A 326 16.31 -3.12 -38.80
N ASN A 327 17.29 -2.27 -39.13
CA ASN A 327 18.31 -1.84 -38.17
C ASN A 327 17.70 -1.00 -37.02
N ALA A 328 16.72 -0.13 -37.33
CA ALA A 328 15.98 0.61 -36.32
C ALA A 328 15.16 -0.32 -35.41
N VAL A 329 14.53 -1.36 -35.96
CA VAL A 329 13.80 -2.39 -35.21
C VAL A 329 14.75 -3.20 -34.34
N ALA A 330 15.90 -3.64 -34.87
CA ALA A 330 16.93 -4.35 -34.10
C ALA A 330 17.46 -3.50 -32.93
N THR A 331 17.69 -2.20 -33.17
CA THR A 331 18.08 -1.26 -32.10
C THR A 331 16.99 -1.15 -31.03
N ALA A 332 15.72 -1.08 -31.43
CA ALA A 332 14.60 -1.04 -30.49
C ALA A 332 14.48 -2.34 -29.67
N HIS A 333 14.64 -3.51 -30.30
CA HIS A 333 14.69 -4.80 -29.59
C HIS A 333 15.89 -4.90 -28.65
N SER A 334 17.05 -4.34 -28.99
CA SER A 334 18.21 -4.30 -28.10
C SER A 334 17.94 -3.49 -26.84
N VAL A 335 17.24 -2.35 -26.96
CA VAL A 335 16.82 -1.53 -25.81
C VAL A 335 15.82 -2.29 -24.94
N VAL A 336 14.80 -2.89 -25.56
CA VAL A 336 13.80 -3.70 -24.84
C VAL A 336 14.44 -4.90 -24.15
N LEU A 337 15.38 -5.57 -24.80
CA LEU A 337 16.11 -6.70 -24.22
C LEU A 337 16.94 -6.26 -23.00
N GLY A 338 17.61 -5.11 -23.08
CA GLY A 338 18.32 -4.52 -21.94
C GLY A 338 17.40 -4.29 -20.75
N TYR A 339 16.23 -3.68 -20.98
CA TYR A 339 15.22 -3.51 -19.93
C TYR A 339 14.67 -4.84 -19.40
N LEU A 340 14.42 -5.83 -20.26
CA LEU A 340 13.95 -7.15 -19.82
C LEU A 340 15.00 -7.86 -18.96
N GLN A 341 16.29 -7.79 -19.31
CA GLN A 341 17.37 -8.36 -18.53
C GLN A 341 17.46 -7.74 -17.14
N ASP A 342 17.38 -6.41 -17.04
CA ASP A 342 17.34 -5.68 -15.78
C ASP A 342 16.15 -6.08 -14.88
N THR A 343 14.98 -6.38 -15.47
CA THR A 343 13.81 -6.86 -14.69
C THR A 343 13.97 -8.28 -14.17
N VAL A 344 14.69 -9.15 -14.88
CA VAL A 344 14.93 -10.55 -14.48
C VAL A 344 16.06 -10.64 -13.45
N VAL A 345 17.03 -9.72 -13.49
CA VAL A 345 18.18 -9.66 -12.55
C VAL A 345 17.80 -9.00 -11.22
N ALA A 346 16.75 -8.17 -11.17
CA ALA A 346 16.29 -7.57 -9.92
C ALA A 346 15.71 -8.63 -8.94
N PRO A 347 16.05 -8.64 -7.64
CA PRO A 347 15.94 -9.85 -6.79
C PRO A 347 14.52 -10.23 -6.31
N LEU A 348 13.44 -9.72 -6.90
CA LEU A 348 12.18 -9.58 -6.17
C LEU A 348 11.08 -10.60 -6.43
N THR A 349 11.24 -11.58 -7.33
CA THR A 349 10.20 -12.62 -7.44
C THR A 349 10.75 -13.90 -8.02
N GLN A 350 10.37 -15.02 -7.39
CA GLN A 350 10.35 -16.36 -7.97
C GLN A 350 9.77 -16.30 -9.39
N GLN A 351 10.61 -16.11 -10.40
CA GLN A 351 10.23 -16.32 -11.78
C GLN A 351 10.77 -17.69 -12.15
N ASP A 352 9.85 -18.57 -12.60
CA ASP A 352 10.19 -19.72 -13.43
C ASP A 352 11.23 -19.28 -14.45
N ASP A 353 12.22 -20.13 -14.72
CA ASP A 353 13.35 -19.91 -15.64
C ASP A 353 12.92 -19.28 -16.99
N VAL A 354 12.77 -17.94 -17.05
CA VAL A 354 12.22 -17.24 -18.21
C VAL A 354 13.32 -17.16 -19.26
N LYS A 355 13.26 -18.05 -20.24
CA LYS A 355 14.12 -17.97 -21.43
C LYS A 355 13.73 -16.74 -22.28
N LEU A 356 14.44 -15.64 -22.05
CA LEU A 356 14.41 -14.46 -22.92
C LEU A 356 14.74 -14.84 -24.38
N TYR A 357 14.30 -14.04 -25.35
CA TYR A 357 14.84 -14.16 -26.72
C TYR A 357 16.21 -13.49 -26.78
N ASP A 358 17.06 -13.90 -27.71
CA ASP A 358 18.33 -13.23 -27.97
C ASP A 358 18.25 -12.35 -29.23
N MET A 359 19.17 -11.41 -29.36
CA MET A 359 19.34 -10.65 -30.60
C MET A 359 19.64 -11.56 -31.79
N ALA A 360 20.27 -12.72 -31.56
CA ALA A 360 20.46 -13.74 -32.59
C ALA A 360 19.12 -14.20 -33.18
N ASP A 361 18.09 -14.43 -32.36
CA ASP A 361 16.76 -14.85 -32.81
C ASP A 361 16.12 -13.76 -33.68
N VAL A 362 16.30 -12.48 -33.30
CA VAL A 362 15.79 -11.33 -34.05
C VAL A 362 16.45 -11.24 -35.42
N TRP A 363 17.77 -11.38 -35.50
CA TRP A 363 18.51 -11.34 -36.75
C TRP A 363 18.20 -12.51 -37.68
N VAL A 364 18.02 -13.72 -37.15
CA VAL A 364 17.57 -14.88 -37.93
C VAL A 364 16.22 -14.59 -38.57
N LYS A 365 15.26 -14.04 -37.82
CA LYS A 365 13.95 -13.69 -38.38
C LYS A 365 13.98 -12.55 -39.39
N ILE A 366 14.85 -11.55 -39.20
CA ILE A 366 15.07 -10.52 -40.22
C ILE A 366 15.64 -11.14 -41.50
N GLN A 367 16.58 -12.08 -41.38
CA GLN A 367 17.15 -12.77 -42.53
C GLN A 367 16.11 -13.65 -43.24
N ASP A 368 15.31 -14.41 -42.50
CA ASP A 368 14.24 -15.25 -43.05
C ASP A 368 13.20 -14.45 -43.86
N VAL A 369 12.91 -13.21 -43.45
CA VAL A 369 11.95 -12.32 -44.13
C VAL A 369 12.56 -11.63 -45.36
N LEU A 370 13.89 -11.53 -45.42
CA LEU A 370 14.63 -10.95 -46.56
C LEU A 370 14.97 -11.96 -47.66
N GLN A 371 15.01 -13.26 -47.32
CA GLN A 371 15.15 -14.37 -48.27
C GLN A 371 13.84 -14.62 -49.02
#